data_AF-A0A5N6PXT6-F1
#
_entry.id   AF-A0A5N6PXT6-F1
#
_cell.length_a   1.000
_cell.length_b   1.000
_cell.length_c   1.000
_cell.angle_alpha   90.00
_cell.angle_beta   90.00
_cell.angle_gamma   90.00
#
_symmetry.space_group_name_H-M   'P 1'
#
loop_
_entity.id
_entity.type
_entity.pdbx_description
1 polymer ?
#
loop_
_entity_poly.entity_id
_entity_poly.type
_entity_poly.pdbx_seq_one_letter_code
_entity_poly.pdbx_strand_id
1 'polypeptide(L)'
;MCNVNNLIIPIITLDIAPREPSARRGIRSNRAGSGISHENKSSFALKSILEKDKLNNTNFLEWDRNLKIVLKFAKKHYVLEGPVPNEPKGNTTTACKAWDKHNEDAIEVDCLMQATMSSDLQKNMEDMIAFDMIQQLTGMFQKQARQERYDTMKQLIGRRMQEGSSVSAHVLTMKGYIKKTE
;
A
#
# COMPACT_ATOMS: atom_id res chain seq x y z
N MET A 1 -72.99 11.16 -6.64
CA MET A 1 -74.05 11.73 -5.79
C MET A 1 -73.66 11.38 -4.36
N CYS A 2 -73.30 12.28 -3.44
CA CYS A 2 -73.89 13.58 -3.10
C CYS A 2 -72.87 14.66 -2.73
N ASN A 3 -73.42 15.86 -2.59
CA ASN A 3 -72.88 17.20 -2.66
C ASN A 3 -72.35 17.73 -1.31
N VAL A 4 -71.18 18.34 -1.39
CA VAL A 4 -70.60 19.54 -0.76
C VAL A 4 -71.44 20.34 0.29
N ASN A 5 -70.69 20.81 1.30
CA ASN A 5 -70.84 22.04 2.13
C ASN A 5 -71.75 22.06 3.37
N ASN A 6 -71.14 22.28 4.54
CA ASN A 6 -71.23 23.59 5.20
C ASN A 6 -70.13 23.80 6.27
N LEU A 7 -69.43 24.93 6.14
CA LEU A 7 -68.60 25.58 7.16
C LEU A 7 -69.43 25.90 8.41
N ILE A 8 -68.81 25.96 9.60
CA ILE A 8 -68.72 27.15 10.50
C ILE A 8 -67.72 26.82 11.64
N ILE A 9 -66.71 27.68 11.79
CA ILE A 9 -65.80 27.79 12.95
C ILE A 9 -66.43 28.76 13.98
N PRO A 10 -66.18 28.59 15.28
CA PRO A 10 -65.60 29.71 16.03
C PRO A 10 -64.46 29.29 16.98
N ILE A 11 -63.39 30.09 16.93
CA ILE A 11 -62.27 30.15 17.86
C ILE A 11 -62.72 30.93 19.09
N ILE A 12 -62.50 30.41 20.30
CA ILE A 12 -62.29 31.24 21.50
C ILE A 12 -61.10 30.70 22.28
N THR A 13 -60.06 31.53 22.27
CA THR A 13 -58.83 31.57 23.07
C THR A 13 -59.11 31.54 24.57
N LEU A 14 -58.37 30.69 25.31
CA LEU A 14 -58.03 30.98 26.70
C LEU A 14 -56.51 30.89 26.91
N ASP A 15 -56.01 31.95 27.50
CA ASP A 15 -54.63 32.34 27.73
C ASP A 15 -53.82 31.41 28.65
N ILE A 16 -52.56 31.21 28.25
CA ILE A 16 -51.30 31.44 28.99
C ILE A 16 -51.14 30.81 30.39
N ALA A 17 -50.13 29.93 30.50
CA ALA A 17 -48.96 30.15 31.37
C ALA A 17 -47.79 29.16 31.05
N PRO A 18 -46.53 29.56 31.29
CA PRO A 18 -45.35 29.07 30.57
C PRO A 18 -44.66 27.89 31.26
N ARG A 19 -44.02 27.02 30.46
CA ARG A 19 -43.19 25.92 30.96
C ARG A 19 -41.73 26.42 31.10
N GLU A 20 -41.33 26.70 32.33
CA GLU A 20 -39.93 26.92 32.74
C GLU A 20 -39.04 25.71 32.36
N PRO A 21 -37.82 25.91 31.82
CA PRO A 21 -36.90 24.85 31.46
C PRO A 21 -35.84 24.62 32.55
N SER A 22 -35.97 23.55 33.34
CA SER A 22 -34.85 23.09 34.17
C SER A 22 -34.92 21.59 34.53
N ALA A 23 -34.30 20.77 33.69
CA ALA A 23 -33.62 19.57 34.16
C ALA A 23 -32.47 19.25 33.19
N ARG A 24 -31.31 19.82 33.54
CA ARG A 24 -29.99 19.51 33.00
C ARG A 24 -29.70 18.02 33.27
N ARG A 25 -30.23 17.12 32.43
CA ARG A 25 -29.76 15.72 32.39
C ARG A 25 -28.48 15.72 31.57
N GLY A 26 -27.35 15.70 32.26
CA GLY A 26 -26.06 15.42 31.66
C GLY A 26 -26.16 14.09 30.90
N ILE A 27 -26.20 14.17 29.57
CA ILE A 27 -25.92 12.99 28.76
C ILE A 27 -24.45 12.70 29.00
N ARG A 28 -24.23 11.65 29.77
CA ARG A 28 -22.96 10.97 29.97
C ARG A 28 -22.27 10.90 28.61
N SER A 29 -21.19 11.67 28.47
CA SER A 29 -20.23 11.49 27.39
C SER A 29 -19.76 10.04 27.50
N ASN A 30 -20.29 9.18 26.65
CA ASN A 30 -19.62 7.92 26.34
C ASN A 30 -18.39 8.32 25.53
N ARG A 31 -17.34 8.72 26.25
CA ARG A 31 -15.99 8.70 25.73
C ARG A 31 -15.75 7.24 25.37
N ALA A 32 -15.95 6.91 24.10
CA ALA A 32 -15.46 5.69 23.52
C ALA A 32 -13.97 5.65 23.85
N GLY A 33 -13.59 4.81 24.81
CA GLY A 33 -12.20 4.51 25.07
C GLY A 33 -11.62 4.04 23.75
N SER A 34 -10.65 4.79 23.24
CA SER A 34 -9.84 4.43 22.09
C SER A 34 -9.03 3.18 22.47
N GLY A 35 -9.68 2.02 22.40
CA GLY A 35 -9.04 0.74 22.43
C GLY A 35 -8.55 0.47 21.01
N ILE A 36 -7.35 0.97 20.67
CA ILE A 36 -6.66 0.49 19.47
C ILE A 36 -6.50 -1.03 19.66
N SER A 37 -7.25 -1.82 18.90
CA SER A 37 -7.19 -3.28 18.95
C SER A 37 -5.75 -3.75 18.75
N HIS A 38 -5.37 -4.86 19.37
CA HIS A 38 -4.01 -5.42 19.25
C HIS A 38 -3.62 -5.67 17.78
N GLU A 39 -4.59 -6.05 16.95
CA GLU A 39 -4.45 -6.22 15.50
C GLU A 39 -4.12 -4.89 14.79
N ASN A 40 -4.81 -3.79 15.15
CA ASN A 40 -4.53 -2.46 14.58
C ASN A 40 -3.15 -1.93 14.98
N LYS A 41 -2.70 -2.19 16.22
CA LYS A 41 -1.32 -1.83 16.66
C LYS A 41 -0.27 -2.63 15.89
N SER A 42 -0.50 -3.94 15.71
CA SER A 42 0.42 -4.83 15.02
C SER A 42 0.53 -4.50 13.52
N SER A 43 -0.61 -4.19 12.89
CA SER A 43 -0.67 -3.74 11.49
C SER A 43 0.12 -2.44 11.30
N PHE A 44 -0.07 -1.45 12.17
CA PHE A 44 0.68 -0.19 12.12
C PHE A 44 2.18 -0.39 12.34
N ALA A 45 2.57 -1.22 13.31
CA ALA A 45 3.96 -1.53 13.59
C ALA A 45 4.65 -2.21 12.39
N LEU A 46 3.97 -3.12 11.71
CA LEU A 46 4.50 -3.78 10.51
C LEU A 46 4.63 -2.82 9.33
N LYS A 47 3.62 -1.96 9.08
CA LYS A 47 3.71 -0.92 8.04
C LYS A 47 4.89 0.03 8.28
N SER A 48 5.22 0.34 9.55
CA SER A 48 6.36 1.20 9.89
C SER A 48 7.72 0.65 9.44
N ILE A 49 7.85 -0.66 9.21
CA ILE A 49 9.09 -1.28 8.70
C ILE A 49 9.40 -0.75 7.29
N LEU A 50 8.37 -0.60 6.46
CA LEU A 50 8.49 -0.10 5.09
C LEU A 50 8.77 1.41 5.03
N GLU A 51 8.34 2.17 6.03
CA GLU A 51 8.65 3.61 6.13
C GLU A 51 10.09 3.88 6.55
N LYS A 52 10.70 2.97 7.34
CA LYS A 52 12.07 3.11 7.83
C LYS A 52 13.11 2.97 6.71
N ASP A 53 12.87 2.08 5.76
CA ASP A 53 13.75 1.84 4.62
C ASP A 53 12.94 1.78 3.33
N LYS A 54 12.60 2.96 2.82
CA LYS A 54 11.83 3.09 1.58
C LYS A 54 12.59 2.48 0.41
N LEU A 55 11.83 1.90 -0.53
CA LEU A 55 12.38 1.37 -1.76
C LEU A 55 13.17 2.44 -2.50
N ASN A 56 14.40 2.09 -2.85
CA ASN A 56 15.30 2.88 -3.65
C ASN A 56 16.05 1.96 -4.63
N ASN A 57 17.04 2.50 -5.32
CA ASN A 57 17.74 1.80 -6.39
C ASN A 57 18.67 0.66 -5.94
N THR A 58 18.81 0.39 -4.63
CA THR A 58 19.75 -0.62 -4.12
C THR A 58 19.14 -1.65 -3.17
N ASN A 59 17.97 -1.37 -2.57
CA ASN A 59 17.39 -2.19 -1.50
C ASN A 59 16.16 -3.02 -1.91
N PHE A 60 15.89 -3.19 -3.22
CA PHE A 60 14.69 -3.88 -3.71
C PHE A 60 14.42 -5.24 -3.06
N LEU A 61 15.44 -6.09 -2.91
CA LEU A 61 15.27 -7.42 -2.32
C LEU A 61 14.81 -7.37 -0.86
N GLU A 62 15.28 -6.38 -0.10
CA GLU A 62 14.92 -6.24 1.30
C GLU A 62 13.54 -5.60 1.45
N TRP A 63 13.26 -4.57 0.65
CA TRP A 63 11.93 -3.97 0.57
C TRP A 63 10.85 -4.99 0.14
N ASP A 64 11.10 -5.80 -0.89
CA ASP A 64 10.17 -6.85 -1.36
C ASP A 64 9.88 -7.89 -0.28
N ARG A 65 10.91 -8.32 0.48
CA ARG A 65 10.73 -9.22 1.63
C ARG A 65 9.86 -8.59 2.71
N ASN A 66 10.15 -7.35 3.09
CA ASN A 66 9.37 -6.61 4.08
C ASN A 66 7.92 -6.41 3.62
N LEU A 67 7.71 -6.07 2.34
CA LEU A 67 6.39 -5.93 1.75
C LEU A 67 5.60 -7.23 1.86
N LYS A 68 6.20 -8.36 1.45
CA LYS A 68 5.57 -9.68 1.57
C LYS A 68 5.21 -10.04 3.01
N ILE A 69 6.03 -9.67 4.00
CA ILE A 69 5.72 -9.89 5.42
C ILE A 69 4.48 -9.08 5.82
N VAL A 70 4.44 -7.79 5.50
CA VAL A 70 3.32 -6.89 5.79
C VAL A 70 2.03 -7.39 5.14
N LEU A 71 2.09 -7.79 3.86
CA LEU A 71 0.93 -8.26 3.10
C LEU A 71 0.43 -9.64 3.56
N LYS A 72 1.33 -10.55 3.95
CA LYS A 72 0.95 -11.84 4.54
C LYS A 72 0.23 -11.66 5.86
N PHE A 73 0.72 -10.75 6.71
CA PHE A 73 0.03 -10.41 7.96
C PHE A 73 -1.37 -9.83 7.69
N ALA A 74 -1.49 -8.94 6.71
CA ALA A 74 -2.77 -8.33 6.32
C ALA A 74 -3.68 -9.26 5.49
N LYS A 75 -3.26 -10.50 5.19
CA LYS A 75 -3.97 -11.46 4.31
C LYS A 75 -4.24 -10.92 2.89
N LYS A 76 -3.35 -10.06 2.39
CA LYS A 76 -3.44 -9.37 1.09
C LYS A 76 -2.33 -9.76 0.10
N HIS A 77 -1.51 -10.75 0.43
CA HIS A 77 -0.40 -11.18 -0.43
C HIS A 77 -0.85 -11.63 -1.83
N TYR A 78 -2.04 -12.23 -1.93
CA TYR A 78 -2.61 -12.72 -3.18
C TYR A 78 -2.77 -11.63 -4.25
N VAL A 79 -2.87 -10.36 -3.87
CA VAL A 79 -2.94 -9.21 -4.79
C VAL A 79 -1.69 -9.12 -5.67
N LEU A 80 -0.54 -9.61 -5.19
CA LEU A 80 0.70 -9.62 -5.96
C LEU A 80 0.88 -10.88 -6.82
N GLU A 81 0.03 -11.89 -6.65
CA GLU A 81 0.17 -13.18 -7.34
C GLU A 81 -0.50 -13.17 -8.73
N GLY A 82 -1.46 -12.28 -8.95
CA GLY A 82 -2.17 -12.15 -10.22
C GLY A 82 -2.86 -10.81 -10.38
N PRO A 83 -3.29 -10.48 -11.62
CA PRO A 83 -4.06 -9.27 -11.88
C PRO A 83 -5.42 -9.35 -11.21
N VAL A 84 -6.04 -8.18 -10.97
CA VAL A 84 -7.41 -8.09 -10.47
C VAL A 84 -8.35 -8.85 -11.43
N PRO A 85 -9.22 -9.75 -10.92
CA PRO A 85 -10.15 -10.48 -11.77
C PRO A 85 -11.09 -9.55 -12.54
N ASN A 86 -11.54 -10.00 -13.71
CA ASN A 86 -12.56 -9.30 -14.47
C ASN A 86 -13.88 -9.24 -13.70
N GLU A 87 -14.65 -8.17 -13.94
CA GLU A 87 -15.96 -7.99 -13.35
C GLU A 87 -16.88 -9.20 -13.64
N PRO A 88 -17.57 -9.75 -12.63
CA PRO A 88 -18.48 -10.88 -12.82
C PRO A 88 -19.63 -10.53 -13.78
N LYS A 89 -19.80 -11.33 -14.85
CA LYS A 89 -20.91 -11.15 -15.81
C LYS A 89 -22.30 -11.52 -15.27
N GLY A 90 -22.40 -11.97 -14.02
CA GLY A 90 -23.63 -12.44 -13.39
C GLY A 90 -23.82 -11.85 -11.99
N ASN A 91 -25.08 -11.71 -11.57
CA ASN A 91 -25.49 -11.01 -10.35
C ASN A 91 -25.39 -11.83 -9.05
N THR A 92 -24.56 -12.88 -9.00
CA THR A 92 -24.42 -13.63 -7.75
C THR A 92 -23.77 -12.75 -6.70
N THR A 93 -24.49 -12.45 -5.61
CA THR A 93 -24.05 -11.53 -4.55
C THR A 93 -22.67 -11.88 -4.00
N THR A 94 -22.32 -13.17 -3.96
CA THR A 94 -21.02 -13.65 -3.49
C THR A 94 -19.87 -13.29 -4.44
N ALA A 95 -20.06 -13.42 -5.76
CA ALA A 95 -19.02 -13.10 -6.73
C ALA A 95 -18.75 -11.59 -6.79
N CYS A 96 -19.80 -10.76 -6.77
CA CYS A 96 -19.64 -9.31 -6.72
C CYS A 96 -18.87 -8.88 -5.47
N LYS A 97 -19.25 -9.38 -4.29
CA LYS A 97 -18.54 -9.09 -3.03
C LYS A 97 -17.07 -9.51 -3.03
N ALA A 98 -16.76 -10.66 -3.62
CA ALA A 98 -15.38 -11.15 -3.72
C ALA A 98 -14.54 -10.27 -4.66
N TRP A 99 -15.13 -9.82 -5.77
CA TRP A 99 -14.51 -8.89 -6.71
C TRP A 99 -14.29 -7.51 -6.09
N ASP A 100 -15.32 -6.93 -5.45
CA ASP A 100 -15.23 -5.63 -4.75
C ASP A 100 -14.10 -5.66 -3.72
N LYS A 101 -14.06 -6.71 -2.89
CA LYS A 101 -13.00 -6.89 -1.89
C LYS A 101 -11.61 -6.98 -2.53
N HIS A 102 -11.47 -7.71 -3.64
CA HIS A 102 -10.19 -7.78 -4.34
C HIS A 102 -9.76 -6.41 -4.85
N ASN A 103 -10.69 -5.60 -5.34
CA ASN A 103 -10.42 -4.25 -5.82
C ASN A 103 -9.99 -3.32 -4.67
N GLU A 104 -10.71 -3.35 -3.54
CA GLU A 104 -10.35 -2.61 -2.33
C GLU A 104 -8.96 -3.01 -1.81
N ASP A 105 -8.69 -4.31 -1.71
CA ASP A 105 -7.41 -4.83 -1.27
C ASP A 105 -6.29 -4.45 -2.25
N ALA A 106 -6.56 -4.41 -3.56
CA ALA A 106 -5.59 -3.98 -4.56
C ALA A 106 -5.22 -2.50 -4.44
N ILE A 107 -6.21 -1.62 -4.23
CA ILE A 107 -6.00 -0.18 -4.03
C ILE A 107 -5.16 0.06 -2.77
N GLU A 108 -5.50 -0.62 -1.66
CA GLU A 108 -4.71 -0.48 -0.43
C GLU A 108 -3.24 -0.89 -0.62
N VAL A 109 -2.99 -1.93 -1.40
CA VAL A 109 -1.63 -2.40 -1.68
C VAL A 109 -0.90 -1.45 -2.62
N ASP A 110 -1.54 -0.91 -3.66
CA ASP A 110 -0.91 0.10 -4.53
C ASP A 110 -0.47 1.31 -3.69
N CYS A 111 -1.35 1.79 -2.81
CA CYS A 111 -1.11 2.99 -2.03
C CYS A 111 0.04 2.76 -1.05
N LEU A 112 0.09 1.57 -0.45
CA LEU A 112 1.20 1.17 0.41
C LEU A 112 2.53 1.09 -0.36
N MET A 113 2.53 0.50 -1.55
CA MET A 113 3.74 0.39 -2.36
C MET A 113 4.24 1.78 -2.77
N GLN A 114 3.36 2.67 -3.22
CA GLN A 114 3.69 4.04 -3.60
C GLN A 114 4.19 4.87 -2.40
N ALA A 115 3.57 4.74 -1.22
CA ALA A 115 4.00 5.46 -0.02
C ALA A 115 5.39 5.03 0.48
N THR A 116 5.77 3.78 0.19
CA THR A 116 6.98 3.14 0.72
C THR A 116 8.11 3.08 -0.28
N MET A 117 8.03 3.83 -1.38
CA MET A 117 9.11 4.01 -2.34
C MET A 117 9.62 5.45 -2.38
N SER A 118 10.81 5.64 -2.97
CA SER A 118 11.38 6.96 -3.20
C SER A 118 10.57 7.75 -4.22
N SER A 119 10.63 9.09 -4.14
CA SER A 119 9.92 9.98 -5.06
C SER A 119 10.25 9.74 -6.53
N ASP A 120 11.48 9.30 -6.82
CA ASP A 120 11.94 9.06 -8.19
C ASP A 120 11.31 7.80 -8.79
N LEU A 121 11.10 6.77 -7.97
CA LEU A 121 10.40 5.56 -8.39
C LEU A 121 8.89 5.81 -8.45
N GLN A 122 8.34 6.54 -7.48
CA GLN A 122 6.90 6.80 -7.37
C GLN A 122 6.32 7.43 -8.65
N LYS A 123 7.02 8.41 -9.25
CA LYS A 123 6.58 9.05 -10.51
C LYS A 123 6.41 8.09 -11.68
N ASN A 124 7.20 7.01 -11.71
CA ASN A 124 7.11 6.01 -12.76
C ASN A 124 6.02 4.96 -12.48
N MET A 125 5.47 4.96 -11.26
CA MET A 125 4.58 3.93 -10.72
C MET A 125 3.17 4.44 -10.40
N GLU A 126 2.88 5.71 -10.69
CA GLU A 126 1.67 6.41 -10.27
C GLU A 126 0.39 5.79 -10.85
N ASP A 127 0.43 5.36 -12.11
CA ASP A 127 -0.71 4.80 -12.84
C ASP A 127 -0.78 3.26 -12.83
N MET A 128 0.11 2.59 -12.09
CA MET A 128 0.16 1.12 -12.06
C MET A 128 -0.56 0.55 -10.85
N ILE A 129 -1.32 -0.51 -11.10
CA ILE A 129 -1.86 -1.34 -10.03
C ILE A 129 -0.74 -2.17 -9.37
N ALA A 130 -0.97 -2.61 -8.13
CA ALA A 130 -0.01 -3.36 -7.33
C ALA A 130 0.65 -4.54 -8.07
N PHE A 131 -0.13 -5.32 -8.83
CA PHE A 131 0.39 -6.46 -9.60
C PHE A 131 1.36 -6.02 -10.72
N ASP A 132 0.98 -5.03 -11.53
CA ASP A 132 1.84 -4.54 -12.60
C ASP A 132 3.09 -3.85 -12.06
N MET A 133 2.94 -3.13 -10.95
CA MET A 133 4.02 -2.44 -10.25
C MET A 133 5.08 -3.43 -9.74
N ILE A 134 4.68 -4.52 -9.08
CA ILE A 134 5.66 -5.50 -8.59
C ILE A 134 6.37 -6.22 -9.75
N GLN A 135 5.67 -6.48 -10.85
CA GLN A 135 6.24 -7.07 -12.05
C GLN A 135 7.27 -6.14 -12.70
N GLN A 136 6.94 -4.85 -12.83
CA GLN A 136 7.84 -3.86 -13.41
C GLN A 136 9.09 -3.67 -12.55
N LEU A 137 8.93 -3.49 -11.23
CA LEU A 137 10.04 -3.35 -10.29
C LEU A 137 10.96 -4.58 -10.35
N THR A 138 10.39 -5.79 -10.30
CA THR A 138 11.16 -7.03 -10.42
C THR A 138 11.97 -7.06 -11.72
N GLY A 139 11.36 -6.72 -12.85
CA GLY A 139 12.03 -6.66 -14.14
C GLY A 139 13.16 -5.63 -14.19
N MET A 140 12.93 -4.43 -13.66
CA MET A 140 13.92 -3.35 -13.61
C MET A 140 15.15 -3.74 -12.80
N PHE A 141 14.96 -4.21 -11.56
CA PHE A 141 16.06 -4.56 -10.67
C PHE A 141 16.81 -5.83 -11.11
N GLN A 142 16.13 -6.81 -11.69
CA GLN A 142 16.80 -7.96 -12.30
C GLN A 142 17.65 -7.56 -13.50
N LYS A 143 17.14 -6.65 -14.35
CA LYS A 143 17.88 -6.13 -15.50
C LYS A 143 19.10 -5.34 -15.03
N GLN A 144 18.94 -4.48 -14.03
CA GLN A 144 20.05 -3.74 -13.44
C GLN A 144 21.12 -4.67 -12.87
N ALA A 145 20.75 -5.64 -12.04
CA ALA A 145 21.70 -6.62 -11.47
C ALA A 145 22.40 -7.46 -12.55
N ARG A 146 21.73 -7.75 -13.68
CA ARG A 146 22.36 -8.42 -14.82
C ARG A 146 23.37 -7.51 -15.52
N GLN A 147 23.02 -6.24 -15.71
CA GLN A 147 23.88 -5.25 -16.34
C GLN A 147 25.14 -4.99 -15.50
N GLU A 148 25.00 -4.79 -14.20
CA GLU A 148 26.12 -4.58 -13.27
C GLU A 148 27.10 -5.76 -13.26
N ARG A 149 26.58 -7.00 -13.27
CA ARG A 149 27.38 -8.22 -13.40
C ARG A 149 28.11 -8.28 -14.74
N TYR A 150 27.42 -7.95 -15.83
CA TYR A 150 28.02 -7.91 -17.16
C TYR A 150 29.16 -6.87 -17.23
N ASP A 151 28.93 -5.66 -16.73
CA ASP A 151 29.93 -4.59 -16.75
C ASP A 151 31.14 -4.93 -15.86
N THR A 152 30.90 -5.54 -14.70
CA THR A 152 31.95 -6.05 -13.82
C THR A 152 32.78 -7.14 -14.50
N MET A 153 32.11 -8.09 -15.17
CA MET A 153 32.77 -9.17 -15.91
C MET A 153 33.58 -8.63 -17.10
N LYS A 154 33.02 -7.67 -17.85
CA LYS A 154 33.71 -7.01 -18.96
C LYS A 154 34.98 -6.31 -18.48
N GLN A 155 34.92 -5.63 -17.33
CA GLN A 155 36.10 -5.00 -16.73
C GLN A 155 37.12 -6.04 -16.27
N LEU A 156 36.69 -7.15 -15.66
CA LEU A 156 37.57 -8.23 -15.22
C LEU A 156 38.32 -8.86 -16.39
N ILE A 157 37.62 -9.25 -17.45
CA ILE A 157 38.21 -9.89 -18.65
C ILE A 157 39.12 -8.90 -19.41
N GLY A 158 38.74 -7.63 -19.46
CA GLY A 158 39.54 -6.59 -20.11
C GLY A 158 40.79 -6.18 -19.32
N ARG A 159 40.88 -6.52 -18.03
CA ARG A 159 41.98 -6.08 -17.16
C ARG A 159 43.25 -6.88 -17.46
N ARG A 160 44.20 -6.22 -18.12
CA ARG A 160 45.58 -6.73 -18.23
C ARG A 160 46.48 -6.07 -17.18
N MET A 161 47.47 -6.81 -16.71
CA MET A 161 48.53 -6.24 -15.89
C MET A 161 49.38 -5.29 -16.75
N GLN A 162 49.68 -4.10 -16.22
CA GLN A 162 50.53 -3.14 -16.92
C GLN A 162 51.99 -3.56 -16.80
N GLU A 163 52.78 -3.37 -17.86
CA GLU A 163 54.22 -3.67 -17.82
C GLU A 163 54.92 -2.83 -16.74
N GLY A 164 55.80 -3.46 -15.97
CA GLY A 164 56.45 -2.83 -14.82
C GLY A 164 55.58 -2.63 -13.57
N SER A 165 54.30 -3.01 -13.58
CA SER A 165 53.44 -2.93 -12.39
C SER A 165 53.59 -4.12 -11.44
N SER A 166 53.25 -3.93 -10.16
CA SER A 166 53.33 -5.00 -9.15
C SER A 166 52.24 -6.05 -9.37
N VAL A 167 52.66 -7.32 -9.48
CA VAL A 167 51.78 -8.49 -9.56
C VAL A 167 50.81 -8.53 -8.38
N SER A 168 51.30 -8.27 -7.17
CA SER A 168 50.48 -8.29 -5.95
C SER A 168 49.34 -7.27 -5.99
N ALA A 169 49.60 -6.06 -6.48
CA ALA A 169 48.59 -5.01 -6.63
C ALA A 169 47.55 -5.38 -7.71
N HIS A 170 48.01 -5.98 -8.81
CA HIS A 170 47.12 -6.48 -9.86
C HIS A 170 46.19 -7.58 -9.32
N VAL A 171 46.73 -8.59 -8.62
CA VAL A 171 45.94 -9.68 -8.03
C VAL A 171 44.91 -9.17 -7.03
N LEU A 172 45.27 -8.21 -6.17
CA LEU A 172 44.32 -7.59 -5.23
C LEU A 172 43.15 -6.92 -5.96
N THR A 173 43.44 -6.23 -7.06
CA THR A 173 42.41 -5.62 -7.90
C THR A 173 41.51 -6.68 -8.53
N MET A 174 42.09 -7.73 -9.10
CA MET A 174 41.33 -8.84 -9.72
C MET A 174 40.42 -9.53 -8.69
N LYS A 175 40.92 -9.77 -7.47
CA LYS A 175 40.12 -10.30 -6.36
C LYS A 175 38.94 -9.39 -6.01
N GLY A 176 39.12 -8.07 -6.09
CA GLY A 176 38.04 -7.10 -5.88
C GLY A 176 36.91 -7.22 -6.90
N TYR A 177 37.22 -7.48 -8.17
CA TYR A 177 36.20 -7.72 -9.21
C TYR A 177 35.48 -9.06 -9.03
N ILE A 178 36.20 -10.12 -8.70
CA ILE A 178 35.60 -11.46 -8.47
C ILE A 178 34.58 -11.38 -7.33
N LYS A 179 34.91 -10.69 -6.23
CA LYS A 179 33.97 -10.46 -5.13
C LYS A 179 32.70 -9.70 -5.52
N LYS A 180 32.75 -8.86 -6.55
CA LYS A 180 31.57 -8.12 -7.05
C LYS A 180 30.70 -8.96 -7.97
N THR A 181 31.19 -10.12 -8.43
CA THR A 181 30.44 -11.05 -9.28
C THR A 181 29.74 -12.18 -8.52
N GLU A 182 30.11 -12.37 -7.24
CA GLU A 182 29.48 -13.30 -6.29
C GLU A 182 28.17 -12.71 -5.73
#